data_AF-A0A067BGX2-F1
#
_entry.id   AF-A0A067BGX2-F1
#
_cell.length_a   1.000
_cell.length_b   1.000
_cell.length_c   1.000
_cell.angle_alpha   90.00
_cell.angle_beta   90.00
_cell.angle_gamma   90.00
#
_symmetry.space_group_name_H-M   'P 1'
#
loop_
_entity.id
_entity.type
_entity.pdbx_description
1 polymer ?
#
loop_
_entity_poly.entity_id
_entity_poly.type
_entity_poly.pdbx_seq_one_letter_code
_entity_poly.pdbx_strand_id
1 'polypeptide(L)'
;RISRAITRLHDSILANFDNIAEDNRELLDSLIAEHLPAKLRAVALDRVNAQVPLAYIKCIVAAGLASKIVYREGLQYVETLPESNLANIAVSYLKQEKKVQALVGELGASNLAHREEMADLLIRGGVRAGVTTL
;
A
#
# COMPACT_ATOMS: atom_id res chain seq x y z
N ARG A 1 -18.12 11.84 0.35
CA ARG A 1 -16.92 12.11 -0.49
C ARG A 1 -15.81 11.09 -0.22
N ILE A 2 -15.41 10.88 1.05
CA ILE A 2 -14.41 9.86 1.42
C ILE A 2 -14.73 8.46 0.88
N SER A 3 -15.92 7.94 1.17
CA SER A 3 -16.34 6.62 0.67
C SER A 3 -16.24 6.51 -0.86
N ARG A 4 -16.62 7.55 -1.61
CA ARG A 4 -16.53 7.55 -3.08
C ARG A 4 -15.08 7.45 -3.57
N ALA A 5 -14.15 8.16 -2.94
CA ALA A 5 -12.73 8.10 -3.28
C ALA A 5 -12.13 6.72 -2.99
N ILE A 6 -12.50 6.12 -1.85
CA ILE A 6 -12.10 4.75 -1.49
C ILE A 6 -12.67 3.75 -2.49
N THR A 7 -13.96 3.79 -2.78
CA THR A 7 -14.61 2.90 -3.75
C THR A 7 -13.98 3.01 -5.13
N ARG A 8 -13.67 4.22 -5.60
CA ARG A 8 -13.00 4.42 -6.89
C ARG A 8 -11.63 3.72 -6.97
N LEU A 9 -10.78 3.87 -5.96
CA LEU A 9 -9.50 3.15 -5.92
C LEU A 9 -9.71 1.64 -5.78
N HIS A 10 -10.59 1.24 -4.87
CA HIS A 10 -10.92 -0.15 -4.60
C HIS A 10 -11.33 -0.86 -5.89
N ASP A 11 -12.29 -0.31 -6.61
CA ASP A 11 -12.84 -0.93 -7.82
C ASP A 11 -11.80 -1.00 -8.93
N SER A 12 -10.97 0.04 -9.08
CA SER A 12 -9.85 0.02 -10.04
C SER A 12 -8.82 -1.06 -9.70
N ILE A 13 -8.41 -1.18 -8.43
CA ILE A 13 -7.47 -2.20 -7.97
C ILE A 13 -8.07 -3.60 -8.17
N LEU A 14 -9.33 -3.78 -7.80
CA LEU A 14 -10.02 -5.07 -7.89
C LEU A 14 -10.18 -5.52 -9.34
N ALA A 15 -10.60 -4.62 -10.23
CA ALA A 15 -10.77 -4.90 -11.66
C ALA A 15 -9.45 -5.26 -12.37
N ASN A 16 -8.33 -4.71 -11.90
CA ASN A 16 -7.00 -4.91 -12.50
C ASN A 16 -6.11 -5.84 -11.68
N PHE A 17 -6.66 -6.51 -10.65
CA PHE A 17 -5.87 -7.23 -9.65
C PHE A 17 -4.93 -8.26 -10.26
N ASP A 18 -5.42 -9.06 -11.21
CA ASP A 18 -4.63 -10.15 -11.78
C ASP A 18 -3.42 -9.60 -12.56
N ASN A 19 -3.61 -8.53 -13.33
CA ASN A 19 -2.54 -7.85 -14.07
C ASN A 19 -1.49 -7.27 -13.12
N ILE A 20 -1.93 -6.53 -12.09
CA ILE A 20 -0.97 -5.93 -11.15
C ILE A 20 -0.30 -6.98 -10.26
N ALA A 21 -0.90 -8.14 -10.05
CA ALA A 21 -0.34 -9.18 -9.19
C ALA A 21 0.79 -9.97 -9.87
N GLU A 22 0.88 -10.00 -11.21
CA GLU A 22 1.92 -10.73 -11.95
C GLU A 22 3.33 -10.40 -11.43
N ASP A 23 3.64 -9.11 -11.28
CA ASP A 23 4.97 -8.65 -10.84
C ASP A 23 5.04 -8.25 -9.35
N ASN A 24 3.90 -8.27 -8.65
CA ASN A 24 3.79 -7.62 -7.34
C ASN A 24 3.16 -8.51 -6.26
N ARG A 25 3.09 -9.82 -6.48
CA ARG A 25 2.42 -10.75 -5.57
C ARG A 25 2.89 -10.64 -4.11
N GLU A 26 4.19 -10.71 -3.85
CA GLU A 26 4.73 -10.59 -2.48
C GLU A 26 4.39 -9.24 -1.83
N LEU A 27 4.44 -8.17 -2.62
CA LEU A 27 4.11 -6.83 -2.17
C LEU A 27 2.62 -6.74 -1.77
N LEU A 28 1.72 -7.29 -2.59
CA LEU A 28 0.29 -7.30 -2.30
C LEU A 28 -0.04 -8.23 -1.13
N ASP A 29 0.63 -9.37 -1.01
CA ASP A 29 0.46 -10.30 0.10
C ASP A 29 0.87 -9.68 1.45
N SER A 30 1.78 -8.69 1.44
CA SER A 30 2.12 -7.93 2.64
C SER A 30 0.92 -7.18 3.24
N LEU A 31 -0.05 -6.75 2.42
CA LEU A 31 -1.28 -6.11 2.90
C LEU A 31 -2.21 -7.09 3.61
N ILE A 32 -2.19 -8.37 3.22
CA ILE A 32 -2.93 -9.43 3.90
C ILE A 32 -2.36 -9.58 5.32
N ALA A 33 -1.04 -9.68 5.45
CA ALA A 33 -0.37 -9.77 6.73
C ALA A 33 -0.60 -8.53 7.62
N GLU A 34 -0.68 -7.33 7.03
CA GLU A 34 -1.03 -6.10 7.76
C GLU A 34 -2.47 -6.09 8.24
N HIS A 35 -3.40 -6.65 7.46
CA HIS A 35 -4.82 -6.68 7.78
C HIS A 35 -5.17 -7.69 8.88
N LEU A 36 -4.43 -8.79 8.99
CA LEU A 36 -4.73 -9.84 9.97
C LEU A 36 -4.45 -9.36 11.41
N PRO A 37 -5.37 -9.64 12.36
CA PRO A 37 -5.09 -9.51 13.78
C PRO A 37 -3.80 -10.25 14.16
N ALA A 38 -3.01 -9.68 15.08
CA ALA A 38 -1.68 -10.20 15.43
C ALA A 38 -1.68 -11.69 15.79
N LYS A 39 -2.69 -12.16 16.53
CA LYS A 39 -2.84 -13.60 16.87
C LYS A 39 -3.06 -14.47 15.63
N LEU A 40 -3.90 -14.03 14.69
CA LEU A 40 -4.17 -14.79 13.45
C LEU A 40 -2.96 -14.79 12.53
N ARG A 41 -2.26 -13.65 12.42
CA ARG A 41 -1.00 -13.58 11.67
C ARG A 41 0.03 -14.58 12.19
N ALA A 42 0.17 -14.73 13.50
CA ALA A 42 1.14 -15.64 14.10
C ALA A 42 0.85 -17.12 13.87
N VAL A 43 -0.42 -17.50 13.70
CA VAL A 43 -0.84 -18.92 13.68
C VAL A 43 -1.39 -19.42 12.35
N ALA A 44 -1.66 -18.51 11.40
CA ALA A 44 -2.41 -18.87 10.19
C ALA A 44 -1.99 -18.12 8.92
N LEU A 45 -0.99 -17.22 8.95
CA LEU A 45 -0.62 -16.42 7.78
C LEU A 45 -0.23 -17.30 6.58
N ASP A 46 0.54 -18.36 6.83
CA ASP A 46 1.05 -19.33 5.85
C ASP A 46 -0.07 -20.05 5.08
N ARG A 47 -1.22 -20.27 5.72
CA ARG A 47 -2.36 -20.97 5.15
C ARG A 47 -3.44 -20.06 4.55
N VAL A 48 -3.32 -18.73 4.68
CA VAL A 48 -4.33 -17.79 4.17
C VAL A 48 -4.52 -17.95 2.67
N ASN A 49 -3.42 -17.95 1.89
CA ASN A 49 -3.49 -18.06 0.44
C ASN A 49 -4.10 -19.39 -0.04
N ALA A 50 -4.00 -20.46 0.76
CA ALA A 50 -4.54 -21.77 0.42
C ALA A 50 -5.99 -21.97 0.88
N GLN A 51 -6.40 -21.33 1.97
CA GLN A 51 -7.69 -21.60 2.64
C GLN A 51 -8.73 -20.49 2.46
N VAL A 52 -8.31 -19.26 2.16
CA VAL A 52 -9.21 -18.13 1.96
C VAL A 52 -9.54 -18.01 0.47
N PRO A 53 -10.82 -17.90 0.08
CA PRO A 53 -11.17 -17.78 -1.33
C PRO A 53 -10.53 -16.53 -1.95
N LEU A 54 -10.00 -16.67 -3.16
CA LEU A 54 -9.26 -15.61 -3.86
C LEU A 54 -10.04 -14.29 -3.93
N ALA A 55 -11.36 -14.33 -4.10
CA ALA A 55 -12.19 -13.13 -4.10
C ALA A 55 -12.05 -12.30 -2.82
N TYR A 56 -11.97 -12.94 -1.65
CA TYR A 56 -11.75 -12.24 -0.38
C TYR A 56 -10.34 -11.67 -0.28
N ILE A 57 -9.33 -12.39 -0.77
CA ILE A 57 -7.95 -11.88 -0.83
C ILE A 57 -7.88 -10.60 -1.66
N LYS A 58 -8.48 -10.61 -2.84
CA LYS A 58 -8.54 -9.43 -3.72
C LYS A 58 -9.22 -8.25 -3.03
N CYS A 59 -10.34 -8.48 -2.34
CA CYS A 59 -11.05 -7.45 -1.59
C CYS A 59 -10.22 -6.89 -0.42
N ILE A 60 -9.54 -7.75 0.35
CA ILE A 60 -8.67 -7.30 1.47
C ILE A 60 -7.58 -6.38 0.95
N VAL A 61 -6.89 -6.78 -0.12
CA VAL A 61 -5.82 -6.00 -0.75
C VAL A 61 -6.36 -4.68 -1.29
N ALA A 62 -7.44 -4.72 -2.07
CA ALA A 62 -8.04 -3.52 -2.65
C ALA A 62 -8.53 -2.53 -1.58
N ALA A 63 -9.25 -3.01 -0.57
CA ALA A 63 -9.78 -2.16 0.50
C ALA A 63 -8.66 -1.60 1.39
N GLY A 64 -7.67 -2.43 1.73
CA GLY A 64 -6.52 -2.02 2.53
C GLY A 64 -5.70 -0.93 1.83
N LEU A 65 -5.35 -1.16 0.55
CA LEU A 65 -4.56 -0.20 -0.22
C LEU A 65 -5.32 1.09 -0.51
N ALA A 66 -6.59 1.01 -0.91
CA ALA A 66 -7.42 2.17 -1.17
C ALA A 66 -7.59 3.05 0.08
N SER A 67 -7.90 2.43 1.22
CA SER A 67 -8.07 3.14 2.49
C SER A 67 -6.76 3.79 2.92
N LYS A 68 -5.64 3.06 2.84
CA LYS A 68 -4.30 3.56 3.17
C LYS A 68 -3.95 4.83 2.39
N ILE A 69 -4.15 4.82 1.07
CA ILE A 69 -3.87 5.99 0.22
C ILE A 69 -4.79 7.16 0.56
N VAL A 70 -6.10 6.92 0.65
CA VAL A 70 -7.09 7.99 0.90
C VAL A 70 -6.88 8.65 2.26
N TYR A 71 -6.66 7.87 3.32
CA TYR A 71 -6.45 8.42 4.66
C TYR A 71 -5.11 9.16 4.79
N ARG A 72 -4.09 8.74 4.04
CA ARG A 72 -2.74 9.31 4.13
C ARG A 72 -2.58 10.57 3.28
N GLU A 73 -3.08 10.57 2.04
CA GLU A 73 -2.90 11.68 1.10
C GLU A 73 -4.11 12.61 1.03
N GLY A 74 -5.27 12.15 1.47
CA GLY A 74 -6.53 12.89 1.40
C GLY A 74 -7.23 12.79 0.05
N LEU A 75 -8.43 13.37 -0.01
CA LEU A 75 -9.35 13.21 -1.13
C LEU A 75 -8.87 13.87 -2.41
N GLN A 76 -8.31 15.07 -2.28
CA GLN A 76 -7.92 15.87 -3.45
C GLN A 76 -6.84 15.17 -4.28
N TYR A 77 -5.87 14.54 -3.63
CA TYR A 77 -4.84 13.76 -4.32
C TYR A 77 -5.49 12.66 -5.17
N VAL A 78 -6.31 11.83 -4.54
CA VAL A 78 -6.97 10.71 -5.20
C VAL A 78 -7.87 11.16 -6.36
N GLU A 79 -8.64 12.23 -6.17
CA GLU A 79 -9.54 12.79 -7.18
C GLU A 79 -8.79 13.29 -8.44
N THR A 80 -7.50 13.63 -8.32
CA THR A 80 -6.68 14.10 -9.47
C THR A 80 -5.99 13.00 -10.26
N LEU A 81 -5.92 11.77 -9.73
CA LEU A 81 -5.22 10.67 -10.41
C LEU A 81 -5.98 10.21 -11.66
N PRO A 82 -5.29 9.85 -12.76
CA PRO A 82 -5.94 9.35 -13.98
C PRO A 82 -6.59 7.99 -13.75
N GLU A 83 -7.82 7.80 -14.23
CA GLU A 83 -8.58 6.55 -14.04
C GLU A 83 -7.94 5.37 -14.77
N SER A 84 -7.39 5.60 -15.96
CA SER A 84 -6.75 4.57 -16.80
C SER A 84 -5.52 3.92 -16.18
N ASN A 85 -4.87 4.56 -15.20
CA ASN A 85 -3.63 4.07 -14.59
C ASN A 85 -3.73 3.94 -13.05
N LEU A 86 -4.93 4.04 -12.49
CA LEU A 86 -5.14 4.20 -11.05
C LEU A 86 -4.65 3.00 -10.24
N ALA A 87 -4.86 1.77 -10.72
CA ALA A 87 -4.36 0.55 -10.07
C ALA A 87 -2.82 0.48 -10.01
N ASN A 88 -2.14 0.84 -11.11
CA ASN A 88 -0.67 0.86 -11.16
C ASN A 88 -0.08 1.95 -10.28
N ILE A 89 -0.74 3.12 -10.20
CA ILE A 89 -0.35 4.19 -9.29
C ILE A 89 -0.50 3.71 -7.83
N ALA A 90 -1.58 2.99 -7.50
CA ALA A 90 -1.77 2.44 -6.17
C ALA A 90 -0.67 1.43 -5.78
N VAL A 91 -0.26 0.56 -6.71
CA VAL A 91 0.86 -0.37 -6.50
C VAL A 91 2.19 0.36 -6.37
N SER A 92 2.44 1.36 -7.21
CA SER A 92 3.64 2.21 -7.13
C SER A 92 3.71 2.94 -5.78
N TYR A 93 2.57 3.38 -5.26
CA TYR A 93 2.46 3.95 -3.92
C TYR A 93 2.88 2.96 -2.84
N LEU A 94 2.40 1.72 -2.91
CA LEU A 94 2.77 0.67 -1.96
C LEU A 94 4.27 0.31 -2.04
N LYS A 95 4.83 0.21 -3.25
CA LYS A 95 6.28 0.02 -3.45
C LYS A 95 7.08 1.11 -2.75
N GLN A 96 6.68 2.35 -2.98
CA GLN A 96 7.37 3.50 -2.44
C GLN A 96 7.19 3.61 -0.91
N GLU A 97 6.04 3.22 -0.37
CA GLU A 97 5.84 3.08 1.08
C GLU A 97 6.85 2.10 1.68
N LYS A 98 6.98 0.90 1.11
CA LYS A 98 7.95 -0.11 1.58
C LYS A 98 9.39 0.38 1.48
N LYS A 99 9.74 1.06 0.40
CA LYS A 99 11.06 1.67 0.22
C LYS A 99 11.34 2.72 1.30
N VAL A 100 10.39 3.61 1.57
CA VAL A 100 10.53 4.64 2.62
C VAL A 100 10.67 3.98 3.99
N GLN A 101 9.88 2.94 4.30
CA GLN A 101 9.99 2.20 5.56
C GLN A 101 11.38 1.56 5.73
N ALA A 102 11.93 0.96 4.67
CA ALA A 102 13.28 0.39 4.69
C ALA A 102 14.34 1.47 4.96
N LEU A 103 14.30 2.58 4.23
CA LEU A 103 15.23 3.70 4.40
C LEU A 103 15.18 4.30 5.81
N VAL A 104 13.98 4.45 6.38
CA VAL A 104 13.79 4.90 7.76
C VAL A 104 14.42 3.93 8.75
N GLY A 105 14.27 2.62 8.52
CA GLY A 105 14.92 1.58 9.33
C GLY A 105 16.45 1.66 9.27
N GLU A 106 17.02 1.83 8.07
CA GLU A 106 18.45 2.02 7.86
C GLU A 106 18.98 3.28 8.56
N LEU A 107 18.27 4.41 8.44
CA LEU A 107 18.62 5.64 9.15
C LEU A 107 18.63 5.45 10.66
N GLY A 108 17.63 4.75 11.20
CA GLY A 108 17.55 4.44 12.64
C GLY A 108 18.73 3.60 13.13
N ALA A 109 19.24 2.68 12.31
CA ALA A 109 20.41 1.86 12.61
C ALA A 109 21.75 2.56 12.34
N SER A 110 21.75 3.67 11.60
CA SER A 110 22.96 4.42 11.24
C SER A 110 23.50 5.26 12.39
N ASN A 111 24.76 5.69 12.29
CA ASN A 111 25.39 6.63 13.23
C ASN A 111 25.41 8.08 12.69
N LEU A 112 24.49 8.42 11.79
CA LEU A 112 24.42 9.76 11.22
C LEU A 112 23.86 10.77 12.23
N ALA A 113 24.44 11.97 12.24
CA ALA A 113 23.82 13.10 12.92
C ALA A 113 22.45 13.41 12.29
N HIS A 114 21.50 13.86 13.11
CA HIS A 114 20.13 14.22 12.69
C HIS A 114 19.31 13.07 12.06
N ARG A 115 19.69 11.80 12.26
CA ARG A 115 18.99 10.63 11.68
C ARG A 115 17.48 10.60 11.98
N GLU A 116 17.07 11.07 13.16
CA GLU A 116 15.66 11.12 13.56
C GLU A 116 14.87 12.19 12.78
N GLU A 117 15.47 13.37 12.58
CA GLU A 117 14.88 14.43 11.76
C GLU A 117 14.77 14.01 10.29
N MET A 118 15.82 13.36 9.76
CA MET A 118 15.80 12.80 8.40
C MET A 118 14.71 11.74 8.23
N ALA A 119 14.55 10.86 9.23
CA ALA A 119 13.51 9.84 9.23
C ALA A 119 12.10 10.47 9.26
N ASP A 120 11.86 11.50 10.09
CA ASP A 120 10.57 12.21 10.12
C ASP A 120 10.23 12.82 8.76
N LEU A 121 11.19 13.49 8.11
CA LEU A 121 10.99 14.08 6.79
C LEU A 121 10.62 13.02 5.73
N LEU A 122 11.30 11.86 5.75
CA LEU A 122 10.98 10.75 4.85
C LEU A 122 9.60 10.16 5.13
N ILE A 123 9.23 9.96 6.40
CA ILE A 123 7.91 9.45 6.79
C ILE A 123 6.80 10.39 6.32
N ARG A 124 7.01 11.70 6.36
CA ARG A 124 5.99 12.69 5.99
C ARG A 124 5.85 12.88 4.48
N GLY A 125 6.96 12.90 3.75
CA GLY A 125 6.97 13.30 2.33
C GLY A 125 7.44 12.25 1.34
N GLY A 126 8.20 11.25 1.78
CA GLY A 126 8.97 10.38 0.89
C GLY A 126 8.13 9.46 0.00
N VAL A 127 6.89 9.13 0.44
CA VAL A 127 6.02 8.22 -0.31
C VAL A 127 5.49 8.91 -1.56
N ARG A 128 4.71 9.98 -1.41
CA ARG A 128 4.16 10.71 -2.56
C ARG A 128 5.25 11.25 -3.49
N ALA A 129 6.36 11.75 -2.96
CA ALA A 129 7.44 12.30 -3.77
C ALA A 129 8.09 11.29 -4.72
N GLY A 130 8.04 9.99 -4.40
CA GLY A 130 8.62 8.93 -5.23
C GLY A 130 7.62 8.22 -6.15
N VAL A 131 6.34 8.60 -6.14
CA VAL A 131 5.32 8.00 -7.03
C VAL A 131 5.23 8.81 -8.32
N THR A 132 5.57 8.17 -9.43
CA THR A 132 5.34 8.74 -10.77
C THR A 132 3.87 8.57 -11.15
N THR A 133 3.19 9.67 -11.45
CA THR A 133 1.77 9.69 -11.83
C THR A 133 1.53 9.88 -13.33
N LEU A 134 2.60 9.93 -14.14
CA LEU A 134 2.59 10.14 -15.59
C LEU A 134 2.33 8.84 -16.36
#